data_AF-A0A059F5P5-F1
#
_entry.id   AF-A0A059F5P5-F1
#
_cell.length_a   1.000
_cell.length_b   1.000
_cell.length_c   1.000
_cell.angle_alpha   90.00
_cell.angle_beta   90.00
_cell.angle_gamma   90.00
#
_symmetry.space_group_name_H-M   'P 1'
#
loop_
_entity.id
_entity.type
_entity.pdbx_description
1 polymer ?
#
loop_
_entity_poly.entity_id
_entity_poly.type
_entity_poly.pdbx_seq_one_letter_code
_entity_poly.pdbx_strand_id
1 'polypeptide(L)'
;MIGTSRVYTFFFIFYFIKIIGFVIYFKFLIKKFIDSGIKTLPISLYLVWMFFISSFISFILLTNVFVSQKVQMYIPYIIIEGNLILVSVSLLPFTSRGYYFVAFICPQILEYFLILYAFNKDIKTARYVEVRKLGLNILGQRALKVSII
;
A
#
# COMPACT_ATOMS: atom_id res chain seq x y z
N MET A 1 -4.59 18.61 -10.79
CA MET A 1 -3.94 17.54 -11.59
C MET A 1 -2.42 17.46 -11.42
N ILE A 2 -1.68 18.55 -11.15
CA ILE A 2 -0.20 18.50 -10.98
C ILE A 2 0.24 17.80 -9.67
N GLY A 3 -0.61 17.78 -8.63
CA GLY A 3 -0.33 17.10 -7.36
C GLY A 3 -0.34 15.57 -7.44
N THR A 4 -1.24 14.98 -8.23
CA THR A 4 -1.38 13.52 -8.36
C THR A 4 -0.19 12.87 -9.05
N SER A 5 0.47 13.56 -9.98
CA SER A 5 1.64 13.03 -10.70
C SER A 5 2.83 12.79 -9.78
N ARG A 6 3.15 13.72 -8.88
CA ARG A 6 4.28 13.56 -7.93
C ARG A 6 4.04 12.45 -6.92
N VAL A 7 2.82 12.37 -6.38
CA VAL A 7 2.43 11.31 -5.43
C VAL A 7 2.52 9.94 -6.09
N TYR A 8 2.09 9.82 -7.35
CA TYR A 8 2.20 8.59 -8.12
C TYR A 8 3.66 8.18 -8.37
N THR A 9 4.54 9.14 -8.67
CA THR A 9 5.98 8.87 -8.82
C THR A 9 6.61 8.39 -7.50
N PHE A 10 6.30 9.05 -6.39
CA PHE A 10 6.77 8.62 -5.07
C PHE A 10 6.26 7.23 -4.72
N PHE A 11 4.97 6.94 -4.97
CA PHE A 11 4.41 5.61 -4.80
C PHE A 11 5.19 4.55 -5.59
N PHE A 12 5.46 4.80 -6.87
CA PHE A 12 6.26 3.89 -7.70
C PHE A 12 7.66 3.63 -7.10
N ILE A 13 8.33 4.69 -6.65
CA ILE A 13 9.66 4.58 -6.03
C ILE A 13 9.58 3.74 -4.74
N PHE A 14 8.65 4.05 -3.84
CA PHE A 14 8.47 3.30 -2.60
C PHE A 14 8.12 1.83 -2.86
N TYR A 15 7.29 1.57 -3.86
CA TYR A 15 6.91 0.21 -4.24
C TYR A 15 8.11 -0.60 -4.77
N PHE A 16 8.98 0.01 -5.58
CA PHE A 16 10.23 -0.63 -6.01
C PHE A 16 11.17 -0.90 -4.83
N ILE A 17 11.32 0.06 -3.92
CA ILE A 17 12.13 -0.11 -2.70
C ILE A 17 11.59 -1.27 -1.84
N LYS A 18 10.27 -1.37 -1.71
CA LYS A 18 9.57 -2.44 -0.99
C LYS A 18 9.86 -3.83 -1.58
N ILE A 19 9.79 -3.97 -2.90
CA ILE A 19 10.14 -5.23 -3.59
C ILE A 19 11.60 -5.60 -3.36
N ILE A 20 12.53 -4.64 -3.51
CA ILE A 20 13.96 -4.89 -3.29
C ILE A 20 14.20 -5.31 -1.83
N GLY A 21 13.62 -4.58 -0.86
CA GLY A 21 13.71 -4.90 0.56
C GLY A 21 13.16 -6.28 0.88
N PHE A 22 12.04 -6.66 0.26
CA PHE A 22 11.43 -7.98 0.40
C PHE A 22 12.35 -9.10 -0.10
N VAL A 23 12.93 -8.95 -1.29
CA VAL A 23 13.87 -9.93 -1.88
C VAL A 23 15.10 -10.11 -0.99
N ILE A 24 15.65 -9.00 -0.48
CA ILE A 24 16.80 -9.02 0.43
C ILE A 24 16.44 -9.75 1.72
N TYR A 25 15.30 -9.41 2.34
CA TYR A 25 14.83 -10.04 3.57
C TYR A 25 14.63 -11.55 3.39
N PHE A 26 14.00 -11.96 2.29
CA PHE A 26 13.78 -13.37 1.98
C PHE A 26 15.08 -14.16 1.78
N LYS A 27 16.06 -13.57 1.08
CA LYS A 27 17.40 -14.17 0.92
C LYS A 27 18.06 -14.45 2.28
N PHE A 28 17.94 -13.52 3.23
CA PHE A 28 18.46 -13.73 4.59
C PHE A 28 17.70 -14.81 5.35
N LEU A 29 16.38 -14.86 5.17
CA LEU A 29 15.52 -15.83 5.83
C LEU A 29 15.82 -17.26 5.36
N ILE A 30 16.01 -17.47 4.05
CA ILE A 30 16.47 -18.74 3.48
C ILE A 30 17.83 -19.12 4.04
N LYS A 31 18.80 -18.19 4.05
CA LYS A 31 20.15 -18.48 4.56
C LYS A 31 20.11 -18.95 6.02
N LYS A 32 19.29 -18.30 6.85
CA LYS A 32 19.11 -18.69 8.26
C LYS A 32 18.54 -20.10 8.42
N PHE A 33 17.56 -20.49 7.59
CA PHE A 33 17.01 -21.85 7.63
C PHE A 33 18.02 -22.91 7.20
N ILE A 34 18.81 -22.62 6.16
CA ILE A 34 19.91 -23.49 5.70
C ILE A 34 20.94 -23.66 6.82
N ASP A 35 21.37 -22.57 7.46
CA ASP A 35 22.33 -22.60 8.58
C ASP A 35 21.79 -23.39 9.79
N SER A 36 20.47 -23.49 9.93
CA SER A 36 19.79 -24.25 11.00
C SER A 36 19.49 -25.71 10.62
N GLY A 37 19.94 -26.18 9.45
CA GLY A 37 19.70 -27.55 8.96
C GLY A 37 18.25 -27.84 8.56
N ILE A 38 17.39 -26.82 8.51
CA ILE A 38 15.97 -26.95 8.16
C ILE A 38 15.82 -26.78 6.65
N LYS A 39 15.34 -27.83 5.95
CA LYS A 39 14.79 -27.67 4.59
C LYS A 39 13.68 -26.63 4.67
N THR A 40 13.83 -25.51 3.95
CA THR A 40 12.94 -24.34 3.94
C THR A 40 11.50 -24.68 4.34
N LEU A 41 11.05 -24.19 5.50
CA LEU A 41 9.72 -24.48 6.03
C LEU A 41 8.65 -24.04 5.02
N PRO A 42 7.70 -24.91 4.63
CA PRO A 42 6.64 -24.59 3.66
C PRO A 42 5.85 -23.33 4.04
N ILE A 43 5.68 -23.09 5.34
CA ILE A 43 5.02 -21.89 5.89
C ILE A 43 5.75 -20.60 5.53
N SER A 44 7.08 -20.62 5.45
CA SER A 44 7.87 -19.44 5.10
C SER A 44 7.71 -19.08 3.62
N LEU A 45 7.65 -20.09 2.73
CA LEU A 45 7.38 -19.92 1.31
C LEU A 45 5.95 -19.42 1.07
N TYR A 46 4.99 -19.94 1.82
CA TYR A 46 3.59 -19.49 1.77
C TYR A 46 3.43 -18.02 2.16
N LEU A 47 4.03 -17.62 3.30
CA LEU A 47 4.01 -16.21 3.75
C LEU A 47 4.64 -15.28 2.72
N VAL A 48 5.70 -15.72 2.05
CA VAL A 48 6.39 -14.94 1.04
C VAL A 48 5.54 -14.74 -0.21
N TRP A 49 4.90 -15.82 -0.67
CA TRP A 49 3.94 -15.76 -1.78
C TRP A 49 2.75 -14.86 -1.46
N MET A 50 2.17 -14.98 -0.27
CA MET A 50 1.07 -14.14 0.16
C MET A 50 1.46 -12.66 0.19
N PHE A 51 2.63 -12.34 0.75
CA PHE A 51 3.10 -10.96 0.82
C PHE A 51 3.32 -10.35 -0.57
N PHE A 52 3.90 -11.13 -1.50
CA PHE A 52 4.11 -10.72 -2.89
C PHE A 52 2.77 -10.48 -3.61
N ILE A 53 1.84 -11.43 -3.52
CA ILE A 53 0.51 -11.32 -4.16
C ILE A 53 -0.24 -10.11 -3.60
N SER A 54 -0.29 -9.94 -2.28
CA SER A 54 -0.97 -8.80 -1.66
C SER A 54 -0.36 -7.47 -2.10
N SER A 55 0.97 -7.36 -2.12
CA SER A 55 1.64 -6.15 -2.61
C SER A 55 1.33 -5.87 -4.08
N PHE A 56 1.30 -6.90 -4.92
CA PHE A 56 0.96 -6.79 -6.34
C PHE A 56 -0.49 -6.35 -6.57
N ILE A 57 -1.43 -6.89 -5.80
CA ILE A 57 -2.84 -6.46 -5.84
C ILE A 57 -2.95 -4.99 -5.40
N SER A 58 -2.27 -4.58 -4.31
CA SER A 58 -2.23 -3.18 -3.87
C SER A 58 -1.73 -2.27 -5.00
N PHE A 59 -0.69 -2.68 -5.72
CA PHE A 59 -0.15 -1.92 -6.84
C PHE A 59 -1.15 -1.73 -7.98
N ILE A 60 -1.84 -2.80 -8.38
CA ILE A 60 -2.88 -2.72 -9.41
C ILE A 60 -4.01 -1.80 -8.98
N LEU A 61 -4.47 -1.92 -7.73
CA LEU A 61 -5.55 -1.09 -7.19
C LEU A 61 -5.18 0.38 -7.24
N LEU A 62 -4.01 0.76 -6.72
CA LEU A 62 -3.62 2.17 -6.69
C LEU A 62 -3.34 2.71 -8.10
N THR A 63 -2.76 1.90 -8.98
CA THR A 63 -2.58 2.26 -10.39
C THR A 63 -3.92 2.53 -11.08
N ASN A 64 -4.95 1.70 -10.83
CA ASN A 64 -6.30 1.95 -11.32
C ASN A 64 -6.91 3.24 -10.77
N VAL A 65 -6.60 3.61 -9.52
CA VAL A 65 -7.05 4.88 -8.96
C VAL A 65 -6.39 6.07 -9.68
N PHE A 66 -5.09 6.01 -9.94
CA PHE A 66 -4.36 7.13 -10.58
C PHE A 66 -4.57 7.22 -12.09
N VAL A 67 -4.55 6.09 -12.82
CA VAL A 67 -4.64 6.04 -14.27
C VAL A 67 -6.09 6.07 -14.75
N SER A 68 -6.95 5.22 -14.18
CA SER A 68 -8.35 5.11 -14.60
C SER A 68 -9.31 5.99 -13.80
N GLN A 69 -8.81 6.78 -12.84
CA GLN A 69 -9.61 7.67 -11.97
C GLN A 69 -10.74 6.95 -11.20
N LYS A 70 -10.64 5.63 -11.01
CA LYS A 70 -11.64 4.83 -10.29
C LYS A 70 -11.43 4.94 -8.78
N VAL A 71 -11.93 6.03 -8.19
CA VAL A 71 -11.74 6.38 -6.76
C VAL A 71 -12.22 5.29 -5.81
N GLN A 72 -13.21 4.48 -6.20
CA GLN A 72 -13.72 3.37 -5.38
C GLN A 72 -12.66 2.28 -5.10
N MET A 73 -11.65 2.13 -5.97
CA MET A 73 -10.56 1.16 -5.80
C MET A 73 -9.55 1.57 -4.70
N TYR A 74 -9.68 2.76 -4.15
CA TYR A 74 -8.85 3.23 -3.05
C TYR A 74 -9.18 2.55 -1.71
N ILE A 75 -10.44 2.22 -1.47
CA ILE A 75 -10.88 1.53 -0.24
C ILE A 75 -10.23 0.15 -0.10
N PRO A 76 -10.31 -0.75 -1.10
CA PRO A 76 -9.64 -2.05 -0.99
C PRO A 76 -8.11 -1.92 -0.91
N TYR A 77 -7.51 -0.88 -1.51
CA TYR A 77 -6.08 -0.60 -1.35
C TYR A 77 -5.72 -0.34 0.11
N ILE A 78 -6.44 0.56 0.80
CA ILE A 78 -6.21 0.86 2.21
C ILE A 78 -6.29 -0.42 3.07
N ILE A 79 -7.31 -1.24 2.83
CA ILE A 79 -7.53 -2.45 3.61
C ILE A 79 -6.36 -3.44 3.45
N ILE A 80 -5.91 -3.66 2.22
CA ILE A 80 -4.81 -4.61 1.94
C ILE A 80 -3.48 -4.10 2.51
N GLU A 81 -3.11 -2.84 2.23
CA GLU A 81 -1.85 -2.29 2.74
C GLU A 81 -1.86 -2.11 4.27
N GLY A 82 -3.01 -1.71 4.84
CA GLY A 82 -3.17 -1.63 6.29
C GLY A 82 -2.95 -2.99 6.95
N ASN A 83 -3.52 -4.06 6.37
CA ASN A 83 -3.30 -5.43 6.86
C ASN A 83 -1.83 -5.86 6.69
N LEU A 84 -1.17 -5.52 5.59
CA LEU A 84 0.25 -5.83 5.39
C LEU A 84 1.13 -5.15 6.44
N ILE A 85 0.85 -3.89 6.78
CA ILE A 85 1.57 -3.17 7.83
C ILE A 85 1.32 -3.83 9.18
N LEU A 86 0.06 -4.13 9.53
CA LEU A 86 -0.29 -4.77 10.80
C LEU A 86 0.40 -6.12 10.98
N VAL A 87 0.37 -6.97 9.94
CA VAL A 87 1.06 -8.26 9.93
C VAL A 87 2.57 -8.07 10.07
N SER A 88 3.14 -7.07 9.40
CA SER A 88 4.58 -6.80 9.50
C SER A 88 4.96 -6.34 10.91
N VAL A 89 4.18 -5.44 11.51
CA VAL A 89 4.40 -4.98 12.89
C VAL A 89 4.22 -6.10 13.91
N SER A 90 3.23 -6.98 13.75
CA SER A 90 3.02 -8.11 14.67
C SER A 90 4.13 -9.17 14.59
N LEU A 91 4.80 -9.28 13.43
CA LEU A 91 5.95 -10.17 13.24
C LEU A 91 7.27 -9.57 13.75
N LEU A 92 7.34 -8.26 14.00
CA LEU A 92 8.52 -7.54 14.48
C LEU A 92 9.22 -8.20 15.68
N PRO A 93 8.52 -8.55 16.79
CA PRO A 93 9.16 -9.17 17.96
C PRO A 93 9.75 -10.56 17.69
N PHE A 94 9.35 -11.23 16.61
CA PHE A 94 9.82 -12.56 16.25
C PHE A 94 11.00 -12.55 15.26
N THR A 95 11.48 -11.36 14.86
CA THR A 95 12.57 -11.22 13.90
C THR A 95 13.94 -11.26 14.58
N SER A 96 14.83 -12.16 14.14
CA SER A 96 16.16 -12.31 14.74
C SER A 96 17.15 -11.20 14.38
N ARG A 97 16.83 -10.36 13.38
CA ARG A 97 17.65 -9.21 12.98
C ARG A 97 16.75 -8.01 12.69
N GLY A 98 16.32 -7.34 13.76
CA GLY A 98 15.35 -6.24 13.70
C GLY A 98 15.73 -5.14 12.73
N TYR A 99 17.02 -4.81 12.55
CA TYR A 99 17.46 -3.73 11.65
C TYR A 99 17.08 -3.95 10.18
N TYR A 100 17.22 -5.17 9.65
CA TYR A 100 16.83 -5.48 8.27
C TYR A 100 15.31 -5.45 8.08
N PHE A 101 14.59 -5.84 9.13
CA PHE A 101 13.14 -5.85 9.12
C PHE A 101 12.55 -4.44 9.25
N VAL A 102 13.17 -3.58 10.06
CA VAL A 102 12.83 -2.15 10.15
C VAL A 102 13.10 -1.44 8.84
N ALA A 103 14.22 -1.74 8.16
CA ALA A 103 14.52 -1.20 6.84
C ALA A 103 13.48 -1.60 5.78
N PHE A 104 12.80 -2.73 5.98
CA PHE A 104 11.72 -3.21 5.13
C PHE A 104 10.35 -2.57 5.48
N ILE A 105 10.04 -2.45 6.76
CA ILE A 105 8.77 -1.89 7.25
C ILE A 105 8.70 -0.37 7.07
N CYS A 106 9.80 0.35 7.26
CA CYS A 106 9.79 1.81 7.26
C CYS A 106 9.30 2.40 5.91
N PRO A 107 9.79 1.95 4.73
CA PRO A 107 9.25 2.37 3.43
C PRO A 107 7.75 2.08 3.30
N GLN A 108 7.29 0.94 3.82
CA GLN A 108 5.92 0.48 3.71
C GLN A 108 4.95 1.32 4.55
N ILE A 109 5.36 1.71 5.76
CA ILE A 109 4.61 2.64 6.62
C ILE A 109 4.57 4.03 5.99
N LEU A 110 5.71 4.54 5.51
CA LEU A 110 5.80 5.87 4.88
C LEU A 110 4.92 5.95 3.63
N GLU A 111 4.97 4.93 2.77
CA GLU A 111 4.15 4.81 1.56
C GLU A 111 2.66 4.94 1.91
N TYR A 112 2.19 4.13 2.85
CA TYR A 112 0.79 4.10 3.27
C TYR A 112 0.30 5.45 3.82
N PHE A 113 1.07 6.09 4.70
CA PHE A 113 0.69 7.40 5.23
C PHE A 113 0.74 8.51 4.17
N LEU A 114 1.71 8.47 3.26
CA LEU A 114 1.81 9.44 2.16
C LEU A 114 0.59 9.36 1.26
N ILE A 115 0.14 8.14 0.94
CA ILE A 115 -1.04 7.89 0.12
C ILE A 115 -2.31 8.29 0.84
N LEU A 116 -2.45 7.98 2.13
CA LEU A 116 -3.56 8.47 2.96
C LEU A 116 -3.65 10.00 2.96
N TYR A 117 -2.52 10.68 3.11
CA TYR A 117 -2.45 12.14 3.11
C TYR A 117 -2.83 12.74 1.75
N ALA A 118 -2.31 12.17 0.66
CA ALA A 118 -2.60 12.64 -0.69
C ALA A 118 -4.08 12.47 -1.06
N PHE A 119 -4.66 11.32 -0.76
CA PHE A 119 -6.02 11.00 -1.16
C PHE A 119 -7.11 11.66 -0.29
N ASN A 120 -6.80 12.09 0.94
CA ASN A 120 -7.77 12.85 1.74
C ASN A 120 -8.22 14.16 1.04
N LYS A 121 -7.30 14.79 0.30
CA LYS A 121 -7.60 15.99 -0.51
C LYS A 121 -8.23 15.64 -1.86
N ASP A 122 -7.75 14.59 -2.53
CA ASP A 122 -8.18 14.23 -3.89
C ASP A 122 -9.53 13.48 -3.96
N ILE A 123 -9.93 12.72 -2.92
CA ILE A 123 -11.22 12.00 -2.90
C ILE A 123 -12.40 12.97 -2.86
N LYS A 124 -12.30 14.07 -2.11
CA LYS A 124 -13.36 15.06 -2.00
C LYS A 124 -13.62 15.75 -3.33
N THR A 125 -12.56 16.15 -4.02
CA THR A 125 -12.61 16.76 -5.35
C THR A 125 -13.05 15.77 -6.42
N ALA A 126 -12.56 14.53 -6.39
CA ALA A 126 -12.94 13.52 -7.38
C ALA A 126 -14.41 13.06 -7.21
N ARG A 127 -14.89 12.84 -5.98
CA ARG A 127 -16.32 12.57 -5.71
C ARG A 127 -17.20 13.74 -6.12
N TYR A 128 -16.76 14.98 -5.92
CA TYR A 128 -17.51 16.16 -6.36
C TYR A 128 -17.64 16.21 -7.90
N VAL A 129 -16.57 15.87 -8.63
CA VAL A 129 -16.57 15.83 -10.10
C VAL A 129 -17.42 14.67 -10.62
N GLU A 130 -17.36 13.48 -10.02
CA GLU A 130 -18.22 12.34 -10.37
C GLU A 130 -19.70 12.64 -10.10
N VAL A 131 -20.05 13.19 -8.93
CA VAL A 131 -21.43 13.55 -8.59
C VAL A 131 -21.99 14.63 -9.53
N ARG A 132 -21.15 15.58 -9.96
CA ARG A 132 -21.52 16.59 -10.96
C ARG A 132 -21.71 15.99 -12.35
N LYS A 133 -20.89 15.00 -12.75
CA LYS A 133 -21.02 14.29 -14.03
C LYS A 133 -22.23 13.35 -14.08
N LEU A 134 -22.57 12.72 -12.96
CA LEU A 134 -23.67 11.74 -12.85
C LEU A 134 -25.03 12.40 -12.56
N GLY A 135 -25.11 13.72 -12.41
CA GLY A 135 -26.37 14.44 -12.17
C GLY A 135 -27.06 14.08 -10.86
N LEU A 136 -26.32 13.57 -9.87
CA LEU A 136 -26.92 13.04 -8.65
C LEU A 136 -27.25 14.14 -7.62
N ASN A 137 -28.39 13.90 -6.95
CA ASN A 137 -29.10 14.61 -5.89
C ASN A 137 -28.45 15.88 -5.28
N ILE A 138 -29.20 16.99 -5.28
CA ILE A 138 -28.80 18.34 -4.82
C ILE A 138 -28.26 18.35 -3.37
N LEU A 139 -28.76 17.44 -2.52
CA LEU A 139 -28.31 17.26 -1.13
C LEU A 139 -26.87 16.74 -1.03
N GLY A 140 -26.48 15.78 -1.87
CA GLY A 140 -25.11 15.25 -1.92
C GLY A 140 -24.12 16.29 -2.46
N GLN A 141 -24.56 17.09 -3.43
CA GLN A 141 -23.77 18.22 -3.95
C GLN A 141 -23.56 19.32 -2.90
N ARG A 142 -24.58 19.66 -2.11
CA ARG A 142 -24.47 20.63 -1.01
C ARG A 142 -23.55 20.11 0.10
N ALA A 143 -23.69 18.86 0.54
CA ALA A 143 -22.84 18.29 1.59
C ALA A 143 -21.35 18.26 1.18
N LEU A 144 -21.06 17.91 -0.08
CA LEU A 144 -19.69 17.93 -0.60
C LEU A 144 -19.15 19.35 -0.74
N LYS A 145 -19.96 20.32 -1.21
CA LYS A 145 -19.56 21.72 -1.38
C LYS A 145 -19.16 22.39 -0.06
N VAL A 146 -19.87 22.10 1.03
CA VAL A 146 -19.54 22.61 2.38
C VAL A 146 -18.25 21.98 2.92
N SER A 147 -17.91 20.76 2.51
CA SER A 147 -16.67 20.07 2.96
C SER A 147 -15.40 20.47 2.19
N ILE A 148 -15.56 21.24 1.11
CA ILE A 148 -14.50 21.68 0.18
C ILE A 148 -14.04 23.12 0.51
N ILE A 149 -14.91 23.95 1.09
CA ILE A 149 -14.59 25.30 1.62
C ILE A 149 -13.94 25.15 2.98
#